data_AF-A0A336N484-F1
#
_entry.id   AF-A0A336N484-F1
#
_cell.length_a   1.000
_cell.length_b   1.000
_cell.length_c   1.000
_cell.angle_alpha   90.00
_cell.angle_beta   90.00
_cell.angle_gamma   90.00
#
_symmetry.space_group_name_H-M   'P 1'
#
loop_
_entity.id
_entity.type
_entity.pdbx_description
1 polymer ?
#
loop_
_entity_poly.entity_id
_entity_poly.type
_entity_poly.pdbx_seq_one_letter_code
_entity_poly.pdbx_strand_id
1 'polypeptide(L)'
;MAAGRISKTSTDAINGSQLYAALEKNTIVNNNNTYNINRLENKMNRENKRLRAGVAGATATAGLPQAYTPGKSMVAAAVGGYRDQSALAVGASRITDNGKVILKLTGNVNTRGDFGGSVGAGYQW
;
A
#
# COMPACT_ATOMS: atom_id res chain seq x y z
N MET A 1 24.02 -38.13 -36.76
CA MET A 1 23.33 -38.71 -35.59
C MET A 1 22.00 -37.99 -35.42
N ALA A 2 20.90 -38.72 -35.20
CA ALA A 2 19.59 -38.12 -34.91
C ALA A 2 19.57 -37.57 -33.47
N ALA A 3 18.65 -36.64 -33.17
CA ALA A 3 18.43 -36.15 -31.82
C ALA A 3 17.81 -37.25 -30.94
N GLY A 4 18.37 -37.48 -29.74
CA GLY A 4 17.81 -38.42 -28.77
C GLY A 4 16.49 -37.92 -28.18
N ARG A 5 15.60 -38.81 -27.76
CA ARG A 5 14.31 -38.38 -27.18
C ARG A 5 14.52 -37.78 -25.79
N ILE A 6 13.87 -36.64 -25.50
CA ILE A 6 13.88 -35.99 -24.18
C ILE A 6 12.62 -36.42 -23.41
N SER A 7 12.78 -37.41 -22.53
CA SER A 7 11.72 -37.86 -21.62
C SER A 7 12.35 -38.46 -20.35
N LYS A 8 11.56 -38.61 -19.28
CA LYS A 8 12.03 -39.14 -17.99
C LYS A 8 12.60 -40.58 -18.10
N THR A 9 12.20 -41.36 -19.09
CA THR A 9 12.56 -42.79 -19.24
C THR A 9 13.46 -43.08 -20.44
N SER A 10 13.89 -42.06 -21.18
CA SER A 10 14.75 -42.23 -22.36
C SER A 10 16.17 -42.65 -21.95
N THR A 11 16.75 -43.60 -22.68
CA THR A 11 18.17 -43.98 -22.59
C THR A 11 18.96 -43.54 -23.83
N ASP A 12 18.33 -42.77 -24.73
CA ASP A 12 18.96 -42.24 -25.94
C ASP A 12 20.04 -41.22 -25.54
N ALA A 13 21.18 -41.23 -26.23
CA ALA A 13 22.18 -40.18 -26.05
C ALA A 13 21.64 -38.83 -26.55
N ILE A 14 21.85 -37.76 -25.79
CA ILE A 14 21.58 -36.39 -26.23
C ILE A 14 22.76 -35.84 -27.03
N ASN A 15 22.49 -35.00 -28.01
CA ASN A 15 23.55 -34.31 -28.77
C ASN A 15 23.78 -32.87 -28.27
N GLY A 16 24.90 -32.27 -28.70
CA GLY A 16 25.29 -30.91 -28.28
C GLY A 16 24.26 -29.82 -28.59
N SER A 17 23.54 -29.92 -29.72
CA SER A 17 22.49 -28.95 -30.07
C SER A 17 21.28 -29.02 -29.12
N GLN A 18 20.98 -30.20 -28.59
CA GLN A 18 19.90 -30.38 -27.60
C GLN A 18 20.28 -29.80 -26.24
N LEU A 19 21.52 -30.02 -25.80
CA LEU A 19 22.04 -29.41 -24.58
C LEU A 19 22.10 -27.88 -24.71
N TYR A 20 22.61 -27.37 -25.83
CA TYR A 20 22.69 -25.94 -26.10
C TYR A 20 21.30 -25.28 -26.06
N ALA A 21 20.30 -25.85 -26.75
CA ALA A 21 18.94 -25.33 -26.72
C ALA A 21 18.30 -25.35 -25.32
N ALA A 22 18.63 -26.36 -24.49
CA ALA A 22 18.17 -26.41 -23.11
C ALA A 22 18.84 -25.32 -22.23
N LEU A 23 20.15 -25.11 -22.39
CA LEU A 23 20.91 -24.07 -21.68
C LEU A 23 20.46 -22.66 -22.09
N GLU A 24 20.18 -22.44 -23.37
CA GLU A 24 19.63 -21.17 -23.87
C GLU A 24 18.27 -20.87 -23.24
N LYS A 25 17.35 -21.85 -23.25
CA LYS A 25 16.06 -21.72 -22.56
C LYS A 25 16.21 -21.46 -21.07
N ASN A 26 17.13 -22.17 -20.40
CA ASN A 26 17.38 -21.97 -18.98
C ASN A 26 17.91 -20.56 -18.69
N THR A 27 18.83 -20.06 -19.52
CA THR A 27 19.37 -18.68 -19.42
C THR A 27 18.27 -17.64 -19.58
N ILE A 28 17.39 -17.80 -20.57
CA ILE A 28 16.24 -16.90 -20.76
C ILE A 28 15.31 -16.91 -19.55
N VAL A 29 14.98 -18.10 -19.04
CA VAL A 29 14.13 -18.24 -17.84
C VAL A 29 14.78 -17.58 -16.63
N ASN A 30 16.08 -17.77 -16.41
CA ASN A 30 16.80 -17.13 -15.31
C ASN A 30 16.79 -15.61 -15.43
N ASN A 31 17.06 -15.07 -16.63
CA ASN A 31 17.02 -13.63 -16.87
C ASN A 31 15.63 -13.04 -16.62
N ASN A 32 14.58 -13.71 -17.08
CA ASN A 32 13.19 -13.31 -16.83
C ASN A 32 12.85 -13.36 -15.33
N ASN A 33 13.29 -14.40 -14.62
CA ASN A 33 13.09 -14.53 -13.18
C ASN A 33 13.79 -13.39 -12.42
N THR A 34 15.06 -13.11 -12.72
CA THR A 34 15.80 -11.99 -12.14
C THR A 34 15.10 -10.65 -12.39
N TYR A 35 14.64 -10.41 -13.62
CA TYR A 35 13.86 -9.22 -13.95
C TYR A 35 12.58 -9.09 -13.12
N ASN A 36 11.82 -10.18 -13.00
CA ASN A 36 10.58 -10.21 -12.23
C ASN A 36 10.83 -10.01 -10.73
N ILE A 37 11.89 -10.59 -10.17
CA ILE A 37 12.29 -10.42 -8.78
C ILE A 37 12.64 -8.95 -8.50
N ASN A 38 13.45 -8.32 -9.35
CA ASN A 38 13.81 -6.91 -9.21
C ASN A 38 12.57 -6.00 -9.27
N ARG A 39 11.59 -6.31 -10.14
CA ARG A 39 10.32 -5.58 -10.19
C ARG A 39 9.49 -5.78 -8.91
N LEU A 40 9.48 -6.99 -8.37
CA LEU A 40 8.78 -7.31 -7.13
C LEU A 40 9.40 -6.56 -5.95
N GLU A 41 10.73 -6.56 -5.81
CA GLU A 41 11.45 -5.82 -4.77
C GLU A 41 11.12 -4.32 -4.82
N ASN A 42 11.18 -3.74 -6.01
CA ASN A 42 10.80 -2.33 -6.22
C ASN A 42 9.33 -2.07 -5.86
N LYS A 43 8.42 -3.01 -6.17
CA LYS A 43 7.01 -2.92 -5.77
C LYS A 43 6.86 -2.99 -4.25
N MET A 44 7.53 -3.93 -3.58
CA MET A 44 7.50 -4.06 -2.13
C MET A 44 8.03 -2.81 -1.42
N ASN A 45 9.13 -2.23 -1.92
CA ASN A 45 9.69 -0.99 -1.36
C ASN A 45 8.73 0.19 -1.50
N ARG A 46 8.04 0.31 -2.64
CA ARG A 46 6.99 1.33 -2.83
C ARG A 46 5.80 1.09 -1.92
N GLU A 47 5.36 -0.15 -1.79
CA GLU A 47 4.20 -0.49 -0.95
C GLU A 47 4.49 -0.23 0.53
N ASN A 48 5.67 -0.61 1.03
CA ASN A 48 6.10 -0.30 2.39
C ASN A 48 6.08 1.22 2.65
N LYS A 49 6.50 2.03 1.67
CA LYS A 49 6.44 3.50 1.76
C LYS A 49 5.00 4.03 1.76
N ARG A 50 4.10 3.46 0.95
CA ARG A 50 2.66 3.78 0.95
C ARG A 50 2.00 3.44 2.28
N LEU A 51 2.26 2.26 2.83
CA LEU A 51 1.76 1.85 4.13
C LEU A 51 2.20 2.81 5.24
N ARG A 52 3.48 3.19 5.27
CA ARG A 52 4.00 4.19 6.22
C ARG A 52 3.30 5.54 6.07
N ALA A 53 3.06 5.99 4.84
CA ALA A 53 2.36 7.24 4.55
C ALA A 53 0.88 7.17 4.93
N GLY A 54 0.24 6.02 4.78
CA GLY A 54 -1.12 5.75 5.28
C GLY A 54 -1.19 5.85 6.81
N VAL A 55 -0.22 5.29 7.53
CA VAL A 55 -0.12 5.46 8.99
C VAL A 55 0.06 6.93 9.36
N ALA A 56 0.94 7.67 8.66
CA ALA A 56 1.08 9.11 8.88
C ALA A 56 -0.25 9.86 8.66
N GLY A 57 -1.03 9.49 7.66
CA GLY A 57 -2.39 10.01 7.41
C GLY A 57 -3.36 9.73 8.55
N ALA A 58 -3.33 8.52 9.10
CA ALA A 58 -4.11 8.16 10.28
C ALA A 58 -3.67 8.97 11.52
N THR A 59 -2.36 9.12 11.74
CA THR A 59 -1.82 9.95 12.83
C THR A 59 -2.23 11.42 12.69
N ALA A 60 -2.16 11.98 11.48
CA ALA A 60 -2.62 13.35 11.21
C ALA A 60 -4.11 13.51 11.54
N THR A 61 -4.92 12.54 11.09
CA THR A 61 -6.36 12.52 11.34
C THR A 61 -6.70 12.40 12.84
N ALA A 62 -5.96 11.57 13.57
CA ALA A 62 -6.13 11.40 15.01
C ALA A 62 -5.78 12.68 15.79
N GLY A 63 -4.85 13.48 15.26
CA GLY A 63 -4.49 14.78 15.83
C GLY A 63 -5.52 15.89 15.62
N LEU A 64 -6.59 15.68 14.83
CA LEU A 64 -7.61 16.71 14.58
C LEU A 64 -8.45 17.00 15.83
N PRO A 65 -8.45 18.26 16.34
CA PRO A 65 -9.38 18.70 17.37
C PRO A 65 -10.84 18.47 16.99
N GLN A 66 -11.69 18.31 18.00
CA GLN A 66 -13.13 18.08 17.87
C GLN A 66 -13.91 19.16 18.61
N ALA A 67 -15.06 19.56 18.07
CA ALA A 67 -15.99 20.46 18.74
C ALA A 67 -16.37 19.91 20.12
N TYR A 68 -16.44 20.78 21.13
CA TYR A 68 -16.81 20.43 22.52
C TYR A 68 -18.03 21.22 23.03
N THR A 69 -18.57 22.16 22.24
CA THR A 69 -19.72 23.00 22.61
C THR A 69 -20.99 22.55 21.86
N PRO A 70 -22.12 22.30 22.56
CA PRO A 70 -23.41 22.00 21.92
C PRO A 70 -23.86 23.05 20.90
N GLY A 71 -24.43 22.59 19.79
CA GLY A 71 -24.88 23.42 18.67
C GLY A 71 -23.77 24.07 17.84
N LYS A 72 -22.48 23.88 18.20
CA LYS A 72 -21.35 24.44 17.45
C LYS A 72 -20.79 23.44 16.46
N SER A 73 -20.26 24.00 15.38
CA SER A 73 -19.47 23.28 14.38
C SER A 73 -18.01 23.75 14.47
N MET A 74 -17.08 22.86 14.14
CA MET A 74 -15.63 23.14 14.11
C MET A 74 -15.06 22.60 12.81
N VAL A 75 -14.15 23.36 12.20
CA VAL A 75 -13.25 22.89 11.14
C VAL A 75 -11.84 22.91 11.70
N ALA A 76 -11.05 21.89 11.40
CA ALA A 76 -9.69 21.73 11.89
C ALA A 76 -8.76 21.22 10.80
N ALA A 77 -7.48 21.48 10.97
CA ALA A 77 -6.39 20.91 10.19
C ALA A 77 -5.29 20.39 11.13
N ALA A 78 -4.61 19.33 10.73
CA ALA A 78 -3.55 18.70 11.52
C ALA A 78 -2.51 18.07 10.59
N VAL A 79 -1.27 17.97 11.06
CA VAL A 79 -0.19 17.25 10.39
C VAL A 79 0.22 16.05 11.21
N GLY A 80 0.67 14.99 10.56
CA GLY A 80 1.09 13.75 11.20
C GLY A 80 2.27 13.13 10.48
N GLY A 81 3.06 12.35 11.22
CA GLY A 81 4.27 11.70 10.71
C GLY A 81 4.40 10.28 11.22
N TYR A 82 4.93 9.40 10.39
CA TYR A 82 5.33 8.05 10.75
C TYR A 82 6.58 7.64 9.97
N ARG A 83 7.69 7.40 10.68
CA ARG A 83 9.02 7.16 10.10
C ARG A 83 9.38 8.27 9.10
N ASP A 84 9.74 7.93 7.88
CA ASP A 84 10.17 8.81 6.80
C ASP A 84 9.00 9.41 5.98
N GLN A 85 7.76 9.27 6.44
CA GLN A 85 6.56 9.75 5.75
C GLN A 85 5.76 10.72 6.62
N SER A 86 5.14 11.71 5.98
CA SER A 86 4.23 12.66 6.61
C SER A 86 2.90 12.78 5.86
N ALA A 87 1.92 13.38 6.52
CA ALA A 87 0.59 13.62 5.98
C ALA A 87 -0.05 14.89 6.57
N LEU A 88 -1.01 15.42 5.82
CA LEU A 88 -1.87 16.54 6.19
C LEU A 88 -3.32 16.03 6.26
N ALA A 89 -4.02 16.38 7.32
CA ALA A 89 -5.43 16.07 7.52
C ALA A 89 -6.25 17.34 7.73
N VAL A 90 -7.49 17.29 7.30
CA VAL A 90 -8.54 18.26 7.57
C VAL A 90 -9.78 17.55 8.08
N GLY A 91 -10.59 18.22 8.89
CA GLY A 91 -11.82 17.64 9.37
C GLY A 91 -12.85 18.67 9.79
N ALA A 92 -14.09 18.23 9.84
CA ALA A 92 -15.20 18.98 10.36
C ALA A 92 -15.90 18.16 11.46
N SER A 93 -16.41 18.83 12.48
CA SER A 93 -17.19 18.20 13.53
C SER A 93 -18.34 19.09 13.98
N ARG A 94 -19.42 18.49 14.46
CA ARG A 94 -20.60 19.21 14.98
C ARG A 94 -21.21 18.46 16.15
N ILE A 95 -21.62 19.21 17.17
CA ILE A 95 -22.46 18.69 18.26
C ILE A 95 -23.89 19.20 18.04
N THR A 96 -24.88 18.34 18.21
CA THR A 96 -26.29 18.74 18.15
C THR A 96 -26.64 19.76 19.24
N ASP A 97 -27.69 20.53 19.02
CA ASP A 97 -28.08 21.62 19.93
C ASP A 97 -28.42 21.10 21.34
N ASN A 98 -28.95 19.88 21.43
CA ASN A 98 -29.21 19.19 22.70
C ASN A 98 -27.96 18.55 23.34
N GLY A 99 -26.78 18.67 22.73
CA GLY A 99 -25.51 18.17 23.25
C GLY A 99 -25.33 16.64 23.23
N LYS A 100 -26.33 15.89 22.74
CA LYS A 100 -26.35 14.42 22.86
C LYS A 100 -25.65 13.70 21.74
N VAL A 101 -25.58 14.27 20.54
CA VAL A 101 -24.97 13.63 19.37
C VAL A 101 -23.78 14.45 18.89
N ILE A 102 -22.67 13.77 18.62
CA ILE A 102 -21.47 14.35 18.04
C ILE A 102 -21.19 13.69 16.70
N LEU A 103 -20.93 14.49 15.67
CA LEU A 103 -20.57 14.05 14.32
C LEU A 103 -19.15 14.51 14.01
N LYS A 104 -18.35 13.66 13.36
CA LYS A 104 -16.99 13.98 12.90
C LYS A 104 -16.79 13.43 11.49
N LEU A 105 -16.25 14.27 10.61
CA LEU A 105 -15.82 13.94 9.26
C LEU A 105 -14.37 14.34 9.12
N THR A 106 -13.53 13.48 8.54
CA THR A 106 -12.11 13.74 8.34
C THR A 106 -11.65 13.26 6.97
N GLY A 107 -10.65 13.94 6.43
CA GLY A 107 -9.94 13.57 5.20
C GLY A 107 -8.47 13.91 5.33
N ASN A 108 -7.60 13.14 4.70
CA ASN A 108 -6.16 13.35 4.73
C ASN A 108 -5.50 13.00 3.40
N VAL A 109 -4.35 13.62 3.15
CA VAL A 109 -3.44 13.33 2.04
C VAL A 109 -2.05 13.15 2.60
N ASN A 110 -1.28 12.23 2.02
CA ASN A 110 0.06 11.92 2.49
C ASN A 110 1.14 12.19 1.44
N THR A 111 2.40 12.11 1.86
CA THR A 111 3.60 12.33 1.03
C THR A 111 3.76 11.38 -0.16
N ARG A 112 2.96 10.31 -0.25
CA ARG A 112 2.89 9.41 -1.42
C ARG A 112 1.77 9.78 -2.40
N GLY A 113 0.98 10.79 -2.09
CA GLY A 113 -0.17 11.23 -2.87
C GLY A 113 -1.42 10.38 -2.65
N ASP A 114 -1.41 9.48 -1.67
CA ASP A 114 -2.60 8.68 -1.36
C ASP A 114 -3.55 9.49 -0.46
N PHE A 115 -4.86 9.36 -0.69
CA PHE A 115 -5.92 10.00 0.08
C PHE A 115 -6.59 9.01 1.03
N GLY A 116 -7.00 9.47 2.20
CA GLY A 116 -7.80 8.71 3.16
C GLY A 116 -8.82 9.59 3.87
N GLY A 117 -9.75 8.98 4.60
CA GLY A 117 -10.74 9.73 5.37
C GLY A 117 -11.62 8.83 6.22
N SER A 118 -12.41 9.43 7.09
CA SER A 118 -13.37 8.73 7.95
C SER A 118 -14.54 9.61 8.34
N VAL A 119 -15.66 8.96 8.67
CA VAL A 119 -16.81 9.60 9.29
C VAL A 119 -17.17 8.83 10.55
N GLY A 120 -17.61 9.53 11.59
CA GLY A 120 -17.98 8.94 12.87
C GLY A 120 -19.08 9.74 13.56
N ALA A 121 -19.85 9.04 14.39
CA ALA A 121 -20.88 9.62 15.24
C ALA A 121 -20.78 9.03 16.66
N GLY A 122 -21.10 9.83 17.66
CA GLY A 122 -21.17 9.39 19.06
C GLY A 122 -22.43 9.95 19.73
N TYR A 123 -23.00 9.17 20.66
CA TYR A 123 -24.12 9.59 21.50
C TYR A 123 -23.70 9.58 22.97
N GLN A 124 -24.06 10.63 23.71
CA GLN A 124 -23.83 10.76 25.15
C GLN A 124 -25.13 11.12 25.88
N TRP A 125 -25.30 10.59 27.10
CA TRP A 125 -26.48 10.79 27.96
C TRP A 125 -26.09 11.34 29.32
#